data_AF-A0AAN7CXC0-F1
#
_entry.id   AF-A0AAN7CXC0-F1
#
_cell.length_a   1.000
_cell.length_b   1.000
_cell.length_c   1.000
_cell.angle_alpha   90.00
_cell.angle_beta   90.00
_cell.angle_gamma   90.00
#
_symmetry.space_group_name_H-M   'P 1'
#
loop_
_entity.id
_entity.type
_entity.pdbx_description
1 polymer ?
#
loop_
_entity_poly.entity_id
_entity_poly.type
_entity_poly.pdbx_seq_one_letter_code
_entity_poly.pdbx_strand_id
1 'polypeptide(L)'
;MKSLRRLGLLSSRSIFSNGVPTTTIGGVRYASTEAAAGTAASPTPDTEAPAGVPVAAMTREQRFSRPGYRPRSVPPPGHAERIWVYNHIMANLTVYSLTQEMNPTKAFRQFAFTGKKLVPAKLRKDYWRPLAVVEFGEGKGDVGRSVFQKLRELKKRHLLEWDADATTEAALLRMSRRERGEALNDQRGIFVADLAAVLAGRGKGNRMVIGSPTTAHQTEGVQAGGGQEVQEKEVSPTPAGSLHAATVYWANEQDKYYAREWSDNVTHVVGLPEKGIKKTAEPVTEDGEAAEAPKADE
;
A
#
# COMPACT_ATOMS: atom_id res chain seq x y z
N MET A 1 21.13 49.58 -34.01
CA MET A 1 20.62 49.64 -35.39
C MET A 1 20.21 48.24 -35.84
N LYS A 2 18.91 48.08 -36.14
CA LYS A 2 18.26 47.20 -37.12
C LYS A 2 18.95 45.86 -37.49
N SER A 3 18.29 44.74 -37.20
CA SER A 3 17.57 43.98 -38.25
C SER A 3 16.82 42.78 -37.66
N LEU A 4 15.50 42.92 -37.61
CA LEU A 4 14.51 41.85 -37.45
C LEU A 4 14.51 40.94 -38.70
N ARG A 5 14.27 39.64 -38.52
CA ARG A 5 13.62 38.81 -39.55
C ARG A 5 12.41 38.10 -38.94
N ARG A 6 11.23 38.62 -39.30
CA ARG A 6 9.94 37.91 -39.36
C ARG A 6 9.87 37.18 -40.70
N LEU A 7 9.15 36.04 -40.73
CA LEU A 7 8.29 35.49 -41.80
C LEU A 7 8.17 33.97 -41.56
N GLY A 8 7.01 33.30 -41.65
CA GLY A 8 5.71 33.74 -42.15
C GLY A 8 4.56 32.88 -41.62
N LEU A 9 3.41 33.56 -41.51
CA LEU A 9 2.09 32.98 -41.34
C LEU A 9 1.67 32.28 -42.64
N LEU A 10 1.10 31.08 -42.52
CA LEU A 10 0.18 30.55 -43.52
C LEU A 10 -1.15 30.23 -42.83
N SER A 11 -2.04 31.20 -42.96
CA SER A 11 -3.48 31.07 -42.84
C SER A 11 -3.99 30.25 -44.02
N SER A 12 -4.82 29.24 -43.76
CA SER A 12 -5.88 28.89 -44.70
C SER A 12 -7.14 28.50 -43.95
N ARG A 13 -8.20 29.25 -44.23
CA ARG A 13 -9.55 29.11 -43.68
C ARG A 13 -10.35 28.13 -44.55
N SER A 14 -11.13 27.30 -43.84
CA SER A 14 -12.55 27.01 -44.06
C SER A 14 -13.01 26.42 -45.41
N ILE A 15 -13.74 25.31 -45.34
CA ILE A 15 -15.19 25.19 -45.58
C ILE A 15 -15.51 23.68 -45.63
N PHE A 16 -16.34 23.19 -44.70
CA PHE A 16 -17.57 22.46 -45.01
C PHE A 16 -18.38 22.34 -43.72
N SER A 17 -19.50 23.04 -43.71
CA SER A 17 -20.58 22.85 -42.75
C SER A 17 -21.39 21.63 -43.16
N ASN A 18 -21.94 20.92 -42.18
CA ASN A 18 -23.27 20.32 -42.26
C ASN A 18 -23.83 20.24 -40.84
N GLY A 19 -25.00 20.82 -40.67
CA GLY A 19 -25.67 21.03 -39.39
C GLY A 19 -26.33 19.77 -38.83
N VAL A 20 -26.22 19.64 -37.50
CA VAL A 20 -27.25 19.45 -36.44
C VAL A 20 -28.58 18.73 -36.85
N PRO A 21 -29.18 17.90 -35.96
CA PRO A 21 -29.79 18.44 -34.75
C PRO A 21 -29.41 17.77 -33.42
N THR A 22 -29.29 18.66 -32.45
CA THR A 22 -29.44 18.55 -31.01
C THR A 22 -30.49 17.54 -30.57
N THR A 23 -30.16 16.72 -29.57
CA THR A 23 -31.15 16.23 -28.59
C THR A 23 -30.56 16.36 -27.20
N THR A 24 -30.91 17.48 -26.58
CA THR A 24 -31.00 17.62 -25.13
C THR A 24 -32.19 16.79 -24.67
N ILE A 25 -32.01 15.91 -23.69
CA ILE A 25 -32.99 15.61 -22.63
C ILE A 25 -32.19 15.00 -21.47
N GLY A 26 -32.26 15.70 -20.34
CA GLY A 26 -31.62 15.30 -19.09
C GLY A 26 -32.32 14.12 -18.40
N GLY A 27 -31.83 13.80 -17.22
CA GLY A 27 -32.50 12.84 -16.34
C GLY A 27 -31.53 12.06 -15.48
N VAL A 28 -31.02 12.74 -14.45
CA VAL A 28 -30.56 12.10 -13.22
C VAL A 28 -31.63 11.08 -12.80
N ARG A 29 -31.28 9.80 -12.74
CA ARG A 29 -32.13 8.79 -12.10
C ARG A 29 -31.51 8.42 -10.76
N TYR A 30 -32.02 9.08 -9.73
CA TYR A 30 -32.02 8.54 -8.37
C TYR A 30 -32.79 7.20 -8.41
N ALA A 31 -32.17 6.14 -7.90
CA ALA A 31 -32.87 4.91 -7.59
C ALA A 31 -33.63 5.14 -6.28
N SER A 32 -34.87 5.61 -6.38
CA SER A 32 -35.84 5.58 -5.29
C SER A 32 -36.50 4.21 -5.23
N THR A 33 -36.49 3.63 -4.04
CA THR A 33 -37.28 2.45 -3.67
C THR A 33 -38.76 2.79 -3.76
N GLU A 34 -39.48 2.15 -4.68
CA GLU A 34 -40.94 2.05 -4.58
C GLU A 34 -41.33 0.57 -4.60
N ALA A 35 -42.09 0.21 -3.57
CA ALA A 35 -42.70 -1.07 -3.37
C ALA A 35 -43.78 -1.29 -4.43
N ALA A 36 -43.51 -2.20 -5.37
CA ALA A 36 -44.55 -2.75 -6.23
C ALA A 36 -45.14 -4.00 -5.56
N ALA A 37 -46.37 -3.85 -5.09
CA ALA A 37 -47.25 -4.95 -4.72
C ALA A 37 -47.41 -5.91 -5.92
N GLY A 38 -46.80 -7.09 -5.81
CA GLY A 38 -46.96 -8.20 -6.73
C GLY A 38 -48.00 -9.18 -6.20
N THR A 39 -49.12 -9.26 -6.94
CA THR A 39 -50.24 -10.18 -6.81
C THR A 39 -49.81 -11.62 -6.55
N ALA A 40 -50.47 -12.24 -5.56
CA ALA A 40 -50.37 -13.64 -5.23
C ALA A 40 -50.86 -14.54 -6.38
N ALA A 41 -50.03 -15.49 -6.78
CA ALA A 41 -50.45 -16.69 -7.50
C ALA A 41 -49.74 -17.88 -6.86
N SER A 42 -50.51 -18.73 -6.19
CA SER A 42 -50.05 -19.97 -5.57
C SER A 42 -49.57 -20.97 -6.63
N PRO A 43 -48.41 -21.62 -6.47
CA PRO A 43 -48.10 -22.84 -7.20
C PRO A 43 -48.57 -24.08 -6.41
N THR A 44 -49.23 -24.98 -7.13
CA THR A 44 -49.61 -26.34 -6.69
C THR A 44 -48.39 -27.22 -6.38
N PRO A 45 -48.51 -28.19 -5.48
CA PRO A 45 -47.42 -29.09 -5.08
C PRO A 45 -47.24 -30.23 -6.10
N ASP A 46 -46.11 -30.93 -5.96
CA ASP A 46 -45.74 -32.21 -6.59
C ASP A 46 -44.68 -32.12 -7.70
N THR A 47 -43.43 -31.95 -7.27
CA THR A 47 -42.28 -32.63 -7.89
C THR A 47 -41.22 -32.83 -6.81
N GLU A 48 -41.06 -34.09 -6.42
CA GLU A 48 -40.17 -34.60 -5.39
C GLU A 48 -38.69 -34.44 -5.82
N ALA A 49 -37.94 -33.61 -5.10
CA ALA A 49 -36.49 -33.47 -5.25
C ALA A 49 -35.77 -34.36 -4.22
N PRO A 50 -34.63 -35.00 -4.57
CA PRO A 50 -33.98 -35.97 -3.71
C PRO A 50 -33.46 -35.33 -2.42
N ALA A 51 -33.72 -36.02 -1.30
CA ALA A 51 -33.36 -35.64 0.05
C ALA A 51 -31.87 -35.26 0.17
N GLY A 52 -31.60 -33.96 0.26
CA GLY A 52 -30.33 -33.45 0.73
C GLY A 52 -30.13 -33.86 2.18
N VAL A 53 -29.04 -34.56 2.46
CA VAL A 53 -28.61 -34.90 3.83
C VAL A 53 -28.56 -33.59 4.64
N PRO A 54 -29.31 -33.46 5.74
CA PRO A 54 -29.21 -32.28 6.58
C PRO A 54 -27.83 -32.31 7.26
N VAL A 55 -26.90 -31.48 6.79
CA VAL A 55 -25.65 -31.24 7.50
C VAL A 55 -26.04 -30.51 8.79
N ALA A 56 -26.07 -31.25 9.90
CA ALA A 56 -26.38 -30.72 11.22
C ALA A 56 -25.55 -29.46 11.47
N ALA A 57 -26.22 -28.35 11.75
CA ALA A 57 -25.57 -27.08 12.03
C ALA A 57 -24.75 -27.20 13.31
N MET A 58 -23.44 -27.48 13.17
CA MET A 58 -22.52 -27.59 14.30
C MET A 58 -22.60 -26.35 15.19
N THR A 59 -22.71 -26.59 16.50
CA THR A 59 -22.74 -25.55 17.54
C THR A 59 -21.46 -24.70 17.47
N ARG A 60 -21.56 -23.42 17.83
CA ARG A 60 -20.44 -22.47 17.81
C ARG A 60 -19.19 -23.02 18.52
N GLU A 61 -19.37 -23.68 19.67
CA GLU A 61 -18.33 -24.32 20.48
C GLU A 61 -17.67 -25.50 19.76
N GLN A 62 -18.46 -26.36 19.10
CA GLN A 62 -17.95 -27.49 18.33
C GLN A 62 -17.10 -27.06 17.12
N ARG A 63 -17.33 -25.84 16.59
CA ARG A 63 -16.47 -25.25 15.55
C ARG A 63 -15.11 -24.85 16.10
N PHE A 64 -15.04 -24.40 17.35
CA PHE A 64 -13.81 -23.98 18.03
C PHE A 64 -12.93 -25.16 18.47
N SER A 65 -13.54 -26.30 18.81
CA SER A 65 -12.82 -27.50 19.26
C SER A 65 -12.24 -28.37 18.13
N ARG A 66 -12.36 -27.96 16.86
CA ARG A 66 -11.81 -28.72 15.73
C ARG A 66 -10.27 -28.70 15.77
N PRO A 67 -9.61 -29.86 15.66
CA PRO A 67 -8.14 -29.91 15.50
C PRO A 67 -7.73 -29.05 14.30
N GLY A 68 -6.89 -28.04 14.53
CA GLY A 68 -6.45 -27.09 13.51
C GLY A 68 -7.32 -25.84 13.32
N TYR A 69 -8.45 -25.70 14.04
CA TYR A 69 -9.19 -24.44 14.05
C TYR A 69 -8.42 -23.40 14.88
N ARG A 70 -8.02 -22.31 14.24
CA ARG A 70 -7.53 -21.11 14.94
C ARG A 70 -8.61 -20.05 14.88
N PRO A 71 -9.00 -19.44 16.01
CA PRO A 71 -9.91 -18.30 15.97
C PRO A 71 -9.28 -17.21 15.11
N ARG A 72 -10.09 -16.56 14.25
CA ARG A 72 -9.59 -15.51 13.32
C ARG A 72 -8.84 -14.37 14.03
N SER A 73 -9.08 -14.19 15.33
CA SER A 73 -8.42 -13.19 16.16
C SER A 73 -6.94 -13.47 16.40
N VAL A 74 -6.52 -14.73 16.39
CA VAL A 74 -5.14 -15.12 16.64
C VAL A 74 -4.40 -15.24 15.30
N PRO A 75 -3.44 -14.34 15.02
CA PRO A 75 -2.67 -14.42 13.79
C PRO A 75 -1.80 -15.70 13.78
N PRO A 76 -1.46 -16.23 12.60
CA PRO A 76 -0.48 -17.31 12.50
C PRO A 76 0.88 -16.89 13.12
N PRO A 77 1.67 -17.83 13.68
CA PRO A 77 3.05 -17.59 14.06
C PRO A 77 3.85 -17.03 12.88
N GLY A 78 4.75 -16.08 13.13
CA GLY A 78 5.52 -15.40 12.09
C GLY A 78 4.75 -14.36 11.27
N HIS A 79 3.45 -14.17 11.53
CA HIS A 79 2.64 -13.26 10.74
C HIS A 79 3.02 -11.80 10.98
N ALA A 80 3.29 -11.07 9.90
CA ALA A 80 3.65 -9.66 9.90
C ALA A 80 4.96 -9.31 10.62
N GLU A 81 5.84 -10.29 10.88
CA GLU A 81 7.23 -10.01 11.28
C GLU A 81 8.05 -9.44 10.12
N ARG A 82 7.63 -9.77 8.89
CA ARG A 82 8.17 -9.25 7.64
C ARG A 82 7.08 -8.63 6.79
N ILE A 83 7.38 -7.49 6.18
CA ILE A 83 6.53 -6.82 5.19
C ILE A 83 7.27 -6.81 3.86
N TRP A 84 6.62 -7.32 2.83
CA TRP A 84 7.12 -7.34 1.47
C TRP A 84 6.49 -6.20 0.67
N VAL A 85 7.32 -5.45 -0.04
CA VAL A 85 6.88 -4.37 -0.90
C VAL A 85 7.28 -4.66 -2.32
N TYR A 86 6.31 -4.56 -3.22
CA TYR A 86 6.48 -4.80 -4.64
C TYR A 86 6.30 -3.50 -5.41
N ASN A 87 7.08 -3.30 -6.46
CA ASN A 87 6.89 -2.20 -7.40
C ASN A 87 6.60 -2.74 -8.82
N HIS A 88 5.78 -2.00 -9.54
CA HIS A 88 5.60 -2.18 -10.97
C HIS A 88 6.71 -1.43 -11.72
N ILE A 89 7.51 -2.13 -12.53
CA ILE A 89 8.72 -1.56 -13.14
C ILE A 89 8.48 -0.36 -14.08
N MET A 90 7.33 -0.31 -14.78
CA MET A 90 7.02 0.81 -15.69
C MET A 90 6.21 1.94 -15.01
N ALA A 91 5.07 1.59 -14.39
CA ALA A 91 4.14 2.55 -13.83
C ALA A 91 4.45 2.97 -12.38
N ASN A 92 5.51 2.43 -11.76
CA ASN A 92 5.93 2.69 -10.37
C ASN A 92 4.83 2.51 -9.30
N LEU A 93 3.78 1.75 -9.62
CA LEU A 93 2.76 1.35 -8.67
C LEU A 93 3.41 0.47 -7.59
N THR A 94 3.15 0.78 -6.32
CA THR A 94 3.61 -0.05 -5.20
C THR A 94 2.51 -1.02 -4.76
N VAL A 95 2.85 -2.14 -4.13
CA VAL A 95 1.90 -3.05 -3.48
C VAL A 95 2.55 -3.61 -2.21
N TYR A 96 1.81 -3.61 -1.11
CA TYR A 96 2.25 -4.16 0.17
C TYR A 96 1.70 -5.57 0.37
N SER A 97 2.52 -6.46 0.92
CA SER A 97 2.14 -7.83 1.26
C SER A 97 2.76 -8.25 2.59
N LEU A 98 2.02 -9.02 3.38
CA LEU A 98 2.54 -9.67 4.59
C LEU A 98 3.12 -11.06 4.29
N THR A 99 2.78 -11.61 3.12
CA THR A 99 3.33 -12.88 2.63
C THR A 99 4.40 -12.59 1.60
N GLN A 100 5.41 -13.46 1.56
CA GLN A 100 6.43 -13.37 0.52
C GLN A 100 5.79 -13.48 -0.86
N GLU A 101 4.83 -14.37 -1.07
CA GLU A 101 4.11 -14.40 -2.34
C GLU A 101 3.06 -13.28 -2.41
N MET A 102 3.08 -12.53 -3.51
CA MET A 102 2.08 -11.49 -3.76
C MET A 102 0.75 -12.13 -4.18
N ASN A 103 -0.26 -12.04 -3.31
CA ASN A 103 -1.60 -12.49 -3.64
C ASN A 103 -2.33 -11.44 -4.51
N PRO A 104 -2.82 -11.82 -5.71
CA PRO A 104 -3.39 -10.85 -6.64
C PRO A 104 -4.67 -10.19 -6.10
N THR A 105 -5.54 -10.94 -5.44
CA THR A 105 -6.79 -10.43 -4.86
C THR A 105 -6.53 -9.37 -3.79
N LYS A 106 -5.50 -9.58 -2.95
CA LYS A 106 -5.11 -8.59 -1.92
C LYS A 106 -4.40 -7.38 -2.52
N ALA A 107 -3.61 -7.58 -3.56
CA ALA A 107 -2.92 -6.51 -4.27
C ALA A 107 -3.91 -5.57 -4.99
N PHE A 108 -4.90 -6.12 -5.71
CA PHE A 108 -5.91 -5.32 -6.41
C PHE A 108 -6.72 -4.39 -5.49
N ARG A 109 -6.95 -4.80 -4.24
CA ARG A 109 -7.62 -3.96 -3.22
C ARG A 109 -6.82 -2.73 -2.78
N GLN A 110 -5.59 -2.58 -3.25
CA GLN A 110 -4.72 -1.45 -2.92
C GLN A 110 -4.69 -0.39 -4.04
N PHE A 111 -5.19 -0.72 -5.23
CA PHE A 111 -5.23 0.25 -6.32
C PHE A 111 -6.49 1.10 -6.23
N ALA A 112 -6.30 2.41 -6.28
CA ALA A 112 -7.37 3.36 -6.57
C ALA A 112 -7.57 3.45 -8.08
N PHE A 113 -8.74 3.90 -8.52
CA PHE A 113 -8.97 4.20 -9.92
C PHE A 113 -8.36 5.55 -10.28
N THR A 114 -7.23 5.54 -11.00
CA THR A 114 -6.52 6.74 -11.45
C THR A 114 -6.82 7.13 -12.90
N GLY A 115 -7.45 6.24 -13.67
CA GLY A 115 -7.90 6.51 -15.03
C GLY A 115 -8.00 5.26 -15.90
N LYS A 116 -8.56 5.43 -17.10
CA LYS A 116 -8.73 4.34 -18.08
C LYS A 116 -7.36 3.84 -18.55
N LYS A 117 -7.14 2.51 -18.50
CA LYS A 117 -5.89 1.83 -18.90
C LYS A 117 -4.64 2.18 -18.06
N LEU A 118 -4.81 2.88 -16.93
CA LEU A 118 -3.70 3.20 -16.03
C LEU A 118 -3.52 2.16 -14.93
N VAL A 119 -4.62 1.57 -14.46
CA VAL A 119 -4.59 0.44 -13.52
C VAL A 119 -4.57 -0.88 -14.32
N PRO A 120 -3.64 -1.80 -14.03
CA PRO A 120 -3.57 -3.09 -14.74
C PRO A 120 -4.84 -3.92 -14.48
N ALA A 121 -5.33 -4.63 -15.49
CA ALA A 121 -6.50 -5.53 -15.32
C ALA A 121 -6.13 -6.86 -14.63
N LYS A 122 -4.89 -7.32 -14.80
CA LYS A 122 -4.34 -8.54 -14.19
C LYS A 122 -2.90 -8.30 -13.75
N LEU A 123 -2.49 -8.93 -12.65
CA LEU A 123 -1.12 -8.84 -12.16
C LEU A 123 -0.23 -9.82 -12.94
N ARG A 124 0.65 -9.23 -13.74
CA ARG A 124 1.58 -9.90 -14.65
C ARG A 124 2.94 -10.06 -13.98
N LYS A 125 3.37 -11.28 -13.70
CA LYS A 125 4.56 -11.58 -12.86
C LYS A 125 5.85 -10.88 -13.33
N ASP A 126 5.97 -10.64 -14.63
CA ASP A 126 7.09 -9.99 -15.30
C ASP A 126 7.24 -8.50 -14.95
N TYR A 127 6.14 -7.79 -14.71
CA TYR A 127 6.17 -6.35 -14.40
C TYR A 127 6.36 -6.03 -12.92
N TRP A 128 6.18 -7.02 -12.04
CA TRP A 128 6.23 -6.81 -10.59
C TRP A 128 7.53 -7.35 -10.03
N ARG A 129 8.31 -6.46 -9.44
CA ARG A 129 9.56 -6.80 -8.75
C ARG A 129 9.44 -6.47 -7.27
N PRO A 130 10.10 -7.23 -6.39
CA PRO A 130 10.24 -6.82 -5.00
C PRO A 130 11.12 -5.57 -4.94
N LEU A 131 10.63 -4.54 -4.23
CA LEU A 131 11.30 -3.26 -4.01
C LEU A 131 12.09 -3.30 -2.70
N ALA A 132 11.43 -3.71 -1.62
CA ALA A 132 12.01 -3.77 -0.29
C ALA A 132 11.33 -4.83 0.59
N VAL A 133 12.06 -5.30 1.60
CA VAL A 133 11.52 -6.13 2.69
C VAL A 133 11.86 -5.46 4.00
N VAL A 134 10.86 -5.30 4.86
CA VAL A 134 11.02 -4.74 6.20
C VAL A 134 10.87 -5.85 7.23
N GLU A 135 11.86 -6.02 8.10
CA GLU A 135 11.89 -7.04 9.14
C GLU A 135 11.99 -6.39 10.53
N PHE A 136 11.15 -6.83 11.47
CA PHE A 136 11.10 -6.30 12.84
C PHE A 136 11.72 -7.25 13.88
N GLY A 137 12.06 -8.48 13.48
CA GLY A 137 12.52 -9.57 14.34
C GLY A 137 11.40 -10.48 14.80
N GLU A 138 11.78 -11.65 15.33
CA GLU A 138 10.87 -12.70 15.77
C GLU A 138 9.97 -12.23 16.91
N GLY A 139 8.68 -12.59 16.88
CA GLY A 139 7.71 -12.24 17.92
C GLY A 139 7.15 -10.81 17.85
N LYS A 140 7.67 -9.94 16.96
CA LYS A 140 7.18 -8.55 16.80
C LYS A 140 6.11 -8.37 15.73
N GLY A 141 5.32 -9.41 15.45
CA GLY A 141 4.25 -9.35 14.44
C GLY A 141 3.19 -8.26 14.71
N ASP A 142 2.96 -7.90 15.96
CA ASP A 142 2.05 -6.82 16.36
C ASP A 142 2.50 -5.45 15.86
N VAL A 143 3.80 -5.19 15.93
CA VAL A 143 4.43 -3.96 15.46
C VAL A 143 4.33 -3.91 13.93
N GLY A 144 4.69 -4.98 13.24
CA GLY A 144 4.60 -5.03 11.79
C GLY A 144 3.16 -4.94 11.26
N ARG A 145 2.14 -5.46 11.97
CA ARG A 145 0.73 -5.21 11.62
C ARG A 145 0.36 -3.74 11.73
N SER A 146 0.81 -3.06 12.78
CA SER A 146 0.59 -1.62 12.98
C SER A 146 1.26 -0.82 11.85
N VAL A 147 2.53 -1.09 11.55
CA VAL A 147 3.27 -0.45 10.45
C VAL A 147 2.58 -0.70 9.11
N PHE A 148 2.22 -1.95 8.81
CA PHE A 148 1.52 -2.31 7.58
C PHE A 148 0.19 -1.57 7.42
N GLN A 149 -0.57 -1.44 8.51
CA GLN A 149 -1.81 -0.64 8.51
C GLN A 149 -1.52 0.82 8.17
N LYS A 150 -0.53 1.44 8.83
CA LYS A 150 -0.17 2.85 8.60
C LYS A 150 0.32 3.12 7.18
N LEU A 151 1.16 2.25 6.62
CA LEU A 151 1.59 2.36 5.22
C LEU A 151 0.41 2.30 4.25
N ARG A 152 -0.61 1.45 4.53
CA ARG A 152 -1.81 1.37 3.71
C ARG A 152 -2.73 2.58 3.84
N GLU A 153 -2.83 3.12 5.05
CA GLU A 153 -3.57 4.36 5.32
C GLU A 153 -2.92 5.53 4.58
N LEU A 154 -1.61 5.74 4.73
CA LEU A 154 -0.86 6.82 4.07
C LEU A 154 -0.94 6.71 2.55
N LYS A 155 -0.70 5.53 1.97
CA LYS A 155 -0.85 5.33 0.53
C LYS A 155 -2.25 5.70 0.03
N LYS A 156 -3.30 5.34 0.78
CA LYS A 156 -4.67 5.70 0.40
C LYS A 156 -4.87 7.21 0.44
N ARG A 157 -4.29 7.90 1.44
CA ARG A 157 -4.31 9.36 1.53
C ARG A 157 -3.57 10.01 0.36
N HIS A 158 -2.34 9.58 0.05
CA HIS A 158 -1.60 10.11 -1.12
C HIS A 158 -2.34 9.99 -2.46
N LEU A 159 -3.19 8.98 -2.61
CA LEU A 159 -3.99 8.79 -3.83
C LEU A 159 -5.28 9.63 -3.86
N LEU A 160 -5.82 10.04 -2.71
CA LEU A 160 -7.14 10.68 -2.59
C LEU A 160 -7.08 12.13 -2.09
N GLU A 161 -6.21 12.38 -1.10
CA GLU A 161 -5.97 13.63 -0.38
C GLU A 161 -4.57 14.15 -0.77
N TRP A 162 -4.45 14.68 -1.98
CA TRP A 162 -3.22 15.31 -2.50
C TRP A 162 -3.31 16.85 -2.49
N ASP A 163 -4.30 17.38 -1.76
CA ASP A 163 -4.59 18.79 -1.51
C ASP A 163 -3.79 19.38 -0.34
N ALA A 164 -3.18 18.55 0.51
CA ALA A 164 -2.42 19.00 1.68
C ALA A 164 -1.26 19.93 1.32
N ASP A 165 -0.62 19.71 0.17
CA ASP A 165 0.42 20.58 -0.35
C ASP A 165 -0.15 21.40 -1.51
N ALA A 166 -0.50 22.67 -1.26
CA ALA A 166 -1.02 23.58 -2.28
C ALA A 166 -0.14 23.65 -3.55
N THR A 167 1.18 23.43 -3.40
CA THR A 167 2.13 23.34 -4.52
C THR A 167 1.92 22.08 -5.37
N THR A 168 1.74 20.93 -4.73
CA THR A 168 1.50 19.64 -5.38
C THR A 168 0.12 19.62 -6.03
N GLU A 169 -0.88 20.16 -5.34
CA GLU A 169 -2.24 20.30 -5.86
C GLU A 169 -2.26 21.14 -7.13
N ALA A 170 -1.66 22.33 -7.08
CA ALA A 170 -1.57 23.21 -8.23
C ALA A 170 -0.82 22.55 -9.39
N ALA A 171 0.25 21.79 -9.13
CA ALA A 171 0.98 21.07 -10.15
C ALA A 171 0.13 19.98 -10.83
N LEU A 172 -0.54 19.12 -10.05
CA LEU A 172 -1.39 18.04 -10.56
C LEU A 172 -2.64 18.57 -11.28
N LEU A 173 -3.23 19.67 -10.80
CA LEU A 173 -4.40 20.29 -11.43
C LEU A 173 -4.07 20.94 -12.77
N ARG A 174 -2.84 21.43 -12.96
CA ARG A 174 -2.35 21.99 -14.24
C ARG A 174 -2.13 20.93 -15.33
N MET A 175 -1.94 19.65 -14.94
CA MET A 175 -1.73 18.54 -15.87
C MET A 175 -3.05 18.06 -16.50
N SER A 176 -2.95 17.41 -17.66
CA SER A 176 -4.10 16.70 -18.24
C SER A 176 -4.56 15.56 -17.32
N ARG A 177 -5.82 15.13 -17.45
CA ARG A 177 -6.38 14.04 -16.62
C ARG A 177 -5.57 12.75 -16.72
N ARG A 178 -4.98 12.48 -17.89
CA ARG A 178 -4.17 11.29 -18.12
C ARG A 178 -2.82 11.39 -17.42
N GLU A 179 -2.09 12.47 -17.65
CA GLU A 179 -0.78 12.71 -17.02
C GLU A 179 -0.91 12.76 -15.49
N ARG A 180 -1.99 13.36 -14.98
CA ARG A 180 -2.30 13.34 -13.55
C ARG A 180 -2.46 11.91 -13.02
N GLY A 181 -3.18 11.06 -13.74
CA GLY A 181 -3.34 9.66 -13.37
C GLY A 181 -2.02 8.87 -13.41
N GLU A 182 -1.13 9.19 -14.36
CA GLU A 182 0.21 8.61 -14.46
C GLU A 182 1.10 9.09 -13.29
N ALA A 183 1.07 10.38 -12.95
CA ALA A 183 1.78 10.94 -11.81
C ALA A 183 1.28 10.37 -10.47
N LEU A 184 -0.04 10.20 -10.29
CA LEU A 184 -0.62 9.56 -9.11
C LEU A 184 -0.25 8.08 -9.00
N ASN A 185 0.07 7.40 -10.10
CA ASN A 185 0.52 6.01 -10.04
C ASN A 185 1.99 5.88 -9.61
N ASP A 186 2.80 6.93 -9.75
CA ASP A 186 4.20 6.94 -9.36
C ASP A 186 4.35 7.03 -7.83
N GLN A 187 4.18 5.89 -7.18
CA GLN A 187 4.11 5.75 -5.72
C GLN A 187 5.42 5.25 -5.11
N ARG A 188 6.47 5.06 -5.91
CA ARG A 188 7.75 4.47 -5.46
C ARG A 188 8.43 5.37 -4.43
N GLY A 189 8.63 6.65 -4.76
CA GLY A 189 9.26 7.60 -3.84
C GLY A 189 8.40 7.92 -2.62
N ILE A 190 7.09 8.06 -2.83
CA ILE A 190 6.11 8.29 -1.77
C ILE A 190 6.16 7.18 -0.72
N PHE A 191 6.19 5.92 -1.16
CA PHE A 191 6.31 4.78 -0.25
C PHE A 191 7.56 4.87 0.63
N VAL A 192 8.73 5.20 0.06
CA VAL A 192 9.97 5.26 0.83
C VAL A 192 9.90 6.36 1.89
N ALA A 193 9.35 7.52 1.53
CA ALA A 193 9.13 8.62 2.46
C ALA A 193 8.15 8.22 3.59
N ASP A 194 7.04 7.57 3.25
CA ASP A 194 6.07 7.05 4.22
C ASP A 194 6.70 6.00 5.15
N LEU A 195 7.54 5.12 4.60
CA LEU A 195 8.24 4.10 5.37
C LEU A 195 9.16 4.72 6.41
N ALA A 196 9.97 5.71 6.02
CA ALA A 196 10.84 6.43 6.95
C ALA A 196 10.01 7.11 8.05
N ALA A 197 8.93 7.81 7.69
CA ALA A 197 8.06 8.48 8.65
C ALA A 197 7.41 7.51 9.64
N VAL A 198 6.89 6.37 9.17
CA VAL A 198 6.24 5.36 10.03
C VAL A 198 7.25 4.64 10.93
N LEU A 199 8.46 4.34 10.43
CA LEU A 199 9.50 3.70 11.25
C LEU A 199 10.09 4.65 12.31
N ALA A 200 10.03 5.96 12.06
CA ALA A 200 10.31 7.01 13.04
C ALA A 200 9.18 7.21 14.08
N GLY A 201 8.11 6.40 14.03
CA GLY A 201 7.01 6.44 15.00
C GLY A 201 5.86 7.38 14.63
N ARG A 202 5.83 7.97 13.43
CA ARG A 202 4.68 8.80 13.02
C ARG A 202 3.40 7.98 12.87
N GLY A 203 2.28 8.66 13.13
CA GLY A 203 0.93 8.11 13.03
C GLY A 203 0.33 7.73 14.39
N LYS A 204 -0.88 8.22 14.66
CA LYS A 204 -1.59 7.92 15.92
C LYS A 204 -1.77 6.41 16.11
N GLY A 205 -1.36 5.90 17.26
CA GLY A 205 -1.43 4.48 17.62
C GLY A 205 -0.39 3.59 16.93
N ASN A 206 0.70 4.17 16.41
CA ASN A 206 1.81 3.42 15.87
C ASN A 206 2.55 2.67 17.00
N ARG A 207 2.63 1.35 16.89
CA ARG A 207 3.28 0.47 17.88
C ARG A 207 4.80 0.40 17.74
N MET A 208 5.41 1.15 16.83
CA MET A 208 6.88 1.29 16.76
C MET A 208 7.47 1.97 18.00
N VAL A 209 6.69 2.81 18.68
CA VAL A 209 7.10 3.52 19.90
C VAL A 209 6.90 2.60 21.11
N ILE A 210 7.99 2.18 21.74
CA ILE A 210 7.95 1.39 22.98
C ILE A 210 7.53 2.34 24.11
N GLY A 211 6.52 1.93 24.88
CA GLY A 211 6.04 2.69 26.03
C GLY A 211 4.86 3.64 25.75
N SER A 212 4.31 3.67 24.53
CA SER A 212 2.99 4.29 24.36
C SER A 212 1.95 3.39 25.05
N PRO A 213 1.15 3.88 26.02
CA PRO A 213 0.15 3.06 26.67
C PRO A 213 -0.86 2.61 25.63
N THR A 214 -0.97 1.30 25.48
CA THR A 214 -2.05 0.63 24.76
C THR A 214 -3.37 1.26 25.20
N THR A 215 -4.01 2.04 24.33
CA THR A 215 -5.43 2.39 24.47
C THR A 215 -6.22 1.10 24.24
N ALA A 216 -6.21 0.23 25.26
CA ALA A 216 -7.08 -0.91 25.36
C ALA A 216 -8.48 -0.36 25.67
N HIS A 217 -9.28 -0.11 24.64
CA HIS A 217 -10.70 0.09 24.82
C HIS A 217 -11.33 -1.25 25.23
N GLN A 218 -11.46 -1.45 26.55
CA GLN A 218 -12.66 -2.07 27.11
C GLN A 218 -13.63 -0.95 27.51
N THR A 219 -14.90 -1.27 27.32
CA THR A 219 -16.11 -0.46 27.46
C THR A 219 -16.30 0.19 28.82
N GLU A 220 -16.71 1.47 28.86
CA GLU A 220 -17.93 1.98 29.53
C GLU A 220 -18.01 3.52 29.49
N GLY A 221 -19.22 4.06 29.22
CA GLY A 221 -19.69 5.34 29.78
C GLY A 221 -19.32 6.68 29.12
N VAL A 222 -20.19 7.18 28.23
CA VAL A 222 -20.81 8.53 28.24
C VAL A 222 -19.93 9.74 28.70
N GLN A 223 -19.63 10.71 27.84
CA GLN A 223 -20.43 11.94 27.60
C GLN A 223 -19.71 12.92 26.63
N ALA A 224 -20.50 13.86 26.10
CA ALA A 224 -20.24 14.74 24.98
C ALA A 224 -19.38 15.98 25.28
N GLY A 225 -18.86 16.58 24.21
CA GLY A 225 -18.74 18.04 24.10
C GLY A 225 -17.31 18.58 24.01
N GLY A 226 -17.08 19.43 23.00
CA GLY A 226 -15.97 20.38 22.98
C GLY A 226 -15.06 20.25 21.76
N GLY A 227 -15.41 20.94 20.68
CA GLY A 227 -14.49 21.23 19.60
C GLY A 227 -13.39 22.18 20.08
N GLN A 228 -12.14 21.85 19.78
CA GLN A 228 -11.03 22.77 19.89
C GLN A 228 -10.10 22.60 18.69
N GLU A 229 -9.81 23.74 18.08
CA GLU A 229 -8.92 23.94 16.93
C GLU A 229 -7.58 23.23 17.12
N VAL A 230 -7.19 22.48 16.09
CA VAL A 230 -5.87 21.88 16.00
C VAL A 230 -4.93 22.93 15.41
N GLN A 231 -4.18 23.61 16.27
CA GLN A 231 -2.95 24.28 15.85
C GLN A 231 -1.96 23.19 15.40
N GLU A 232 -1.48 23.31 14.16
CA GLU A 232 -0.37 22.52 13.63
C GLU A 232 0.88 22.79 14.47
N LYS A 233 1.09 21.93 15.46
CA LYS A 233 2.35 21.85 16.19
C LYS A 233 3.35 21.15 15.28
N GLU A 234 4.22 21.96 14.71
CA GLU A 234 5.48 21.60 14.08
C GLU A 234 6.16 20.48 14.88
N VAL A 235 6.28 19.31 14.26
CA VAL A 235 6.83 18.11 14.89
C VAL A 235 8.36 18.24 14.90
N SER A 236 8.86 18.87 15.96
CA SER A 236 10.22 18.69 16.46
C SER A 236 10.55 17.18 16.56
N PRO A 237 11.79 16.74 16.25
CA PRO A 237 12.18 15.34 16.37
C PRO A 237 11.90 14.89 17.80
N THR A 238 11.05 13.86 17.92
CA THR A 238 10.59 13.37 19.21
C THR A 238 11.81 12.93 20.03
N PRO A 239 11.99 13.43 21.26
CA PRO A 239 13.07 12.95 22.13
C PRO A 239 12.87 11.45 22.34
N ALA A 240 13.95 10.68 22.18
CA ALA A 240 14.02 9.23 22.09
C ALA A 240 13.09 8.47 23.07
N GLY A 241 11.81 8.35 22.72
CA GLY A 241 11.02 7.19 23.12
C GLY A 241 11.70 6.00 22.46
N SER A 242 12.03 4.96 23.23
CA SER A 242 12.72 3.80 22.70
C SER A 242 11.91 3.25 21.50
N LEU A 243 12.46 3.33 20.29
CA LEU A 243 11.82 2.80 19.10
C LEU A 243 12.21 1.34 18.92
N HIS A 244 11.31 0.52 18.39
CA HIS A 244 11.70 -0.83 17.97
C HIS A 244 12.70 -0.77 16.82
N ALA A 245 13.77 -1.56 16.93
CA ALA A 245 14.72 -1.75 15.83
C ALA A 245 14.04 -2.45 14.64
N ALA A 246 14.37 -1.99 13.43
CA ALA A 246 13.91 -2.55 12.18
C ALA A 246 15.05 -2.66 11.16
N THR A 247 14.99 -3.68 10.32
CA THR A 247 15.93 -3.87 9.20
C THR A 247 15.18 -3.77 7.89
N VAL A 248 15.66 -2.90 7.00
CA VAL A 248 15.10 -2.72 5.66
C VAL A 248 16.08 -3.26 4.64
N TYR A 249 15.67 -4.33 3.96
CA TYR A 249 16.38 -4.92 2.84
C TYR A 249 15.90 -4.26 1.55
N TRP A 250 16.83 -3.73 0.77
CA TRP A 250 16.55 -3.04 -0.48
C TRP A 250 16.94 -3.90 -1.69
N ALA A 251 16.10 -3.88 -2.73
CA ALA A 251 16.46 -4.46 -4.02
C ALA A 251 17.55 -3.62 -4.72
N ASN A 252 17.45 -2.30 -4.63
CA ASN A 252 18.44 -1.35 -5.12
C ASN A 252 18.75 -0.34 -4.00
N GLU A 253 20.02 -0.10 -3.75
CA GLU A 253 20.47 0.85 -2.72
C GLU A 253 19.98 2.28 -2.99
N GLN A 254 19.82 2.67 -4.26
CA GLN A 254 19.38 4.02 -4.62
C GLN A 254 17.99 4.38 -4.07
N ASP A 255 17.15 3.36 -3.83
CA ASP A 255 15.80 3.56 -3.33
C ASP A 255 15.75 4.17 -1.93
N LYS A 256 16.78 3.96 -1.10
CA LYS A 256 16.80 4.52 0.27
C LYS A 256 16.84 6.05 0.29
N TYR A 257 17.32 6.68 -0.78
CA TYR A 257 17.51 8.14 -0.87
C TYR A 257 16.26 8.92 -1.27
N TYR A 258 15.13 8.25 -1.54
CA TYR A 258 13.85 8.94 -1.69
C TYR A 258 13.36 9.57 -0.37
N ALA A 259 13.77 9.01 0.77
CA ALA A 259 13.58 9.64 2.08
C ALA A 259 14.73 10.63 2.34
N ARG A 260 14.39 11.82 2.85
CA ARG A 260 15.37 12.86 3.19
C ARG A 260 16.22 12.48 4.39
N GLU A 261 15.62 11.80 5.36
CA GLU A 261 16.24 11.38 6.61
C GLU A 261 15.65 10.04 7.06
N TRP A 262 16.45 9.29 7.81
CA TRP A 262 16.07 8.03 8.43
C TRP A 262 16.32 8.11 9.93
N SER A 263 15.48 7.41 10.70
CA SER A 263 15.66 7.33 12.16
C SER A 263 16.72 6.30 12.54
N ASP A 264 17.41 6.54 13.65
CA ASP A 264 18.58 5.75 14.10
C ASP A 264 18.26 4.27 14.42
N ASN A 265 16.99 3.93 14.61
CA ASN A 265 16.53 2.56 14.85
C ASN A 265 16.46 1.69 13.59
N VAL A 266 16.69 2.27 12.40
CA VAL A 266 16.58 1.58 11.11
C VAL A 266 17.95 1.19 10.59
N THR A 267 18.11 -0.10 10.29
CA THR A 267 19.30 -0.64 9.63
C THR A 267 18.98 -0.93 8.16
N HIS A 268 19.91 -0.61 7.26
CA HIS A 268 19.73 -0.82 5.82
C HIS A 268 20.66 -1.91 5.32
N VAL A 269 20.11 -2.84 4.54
CA VAL A 269 20.87 -3.93 3.91
C VAL A 269 20.54 -3.95 2.43
N VAL A 270 21.55 -4.11 1.57
CA VAL A 270 21.37 -4.28 0.13
C VAL A 270 21.26 -5.76 -0.18
N GLY A 271 20.29 -6.14 -1.02
CA GLY A 271 19.97 -7.53 -1.33
C GLY A 271 18.75 -8.02 -0.56
N LEU A 272 17.86 -8.70 -1.28
CA LEU A 272 16.62 -9.22 -0.71
C LEU A 272 16.83 -10.60 -0.11
N PRO A 273 16.20 -10.92 1.03
CA PRO A 273 16.28 -12.27 1.59
C PRO A 273 15.63 -13.27 0.64
N GLU A 274 16.39 -14.29 0.23
CA GLU A 274 15.89 -15.31 -0.68
C GLU A 274 14.80 -16.17 -0.06
N LYS A 275 13.98 -16.79 -0.92
CA LYS A 275 12.89 -17.69 -0.52
C LYS A 275 13.47 -18.97 0.09
N GLY A 276 13.38 -19.10 1.42
CA GLY A 276 13.51 -20.39 2.10
C GLY A 276 14.89 -20.79 2.60
N ILE A 277 15.88 -19.90 2.64
CA ILE A 277 17.13 -20.20 3.33
C ILE A 277 16.92 -19.94 4.83
N LYS A 278 16.84 -21.02 5.61
CA LYS A 278 17.06 -20.96 7.07
C LYS A 278 18.40 -20.27 7.27
N LYS A 279 18.39 -19.18 8.04
CA LYS A 279 19.55 -18.39 8.47
C LYS A 279 20.75 -19.32 8.74
N THR A 280 21.67 -19.43 7.79
CA THR A 280 23.00 -19.98 8.03
C THR A 280 23.89 -18.76 8.11
N ALA A 281 24.05 -18.27 9.33
CA ALA A 281 25.05 -17.25 9.61
C ALA A 281 26.39 -17.98 9.68
N GLU A 282 27.23 -17.80 8.66
CA GLU A 282 28.66 -18.02 8.80
C GLU A 282 29.37 -16.67 8.58
N PRO A 283 30.24 -16.26 9.50
CA PRO A 283 31.09 -15.09 9.30
C PRO A 283 32.21 -15.46 8.32
N VAL A 284 32.31 -14.72 7.22
CA VAL A 284 33.50 -14.70 6.37
C VAL A 284 34.64 -14.14 7.21
N THR A 285 35.54 -15.03 7.63
CA THR A 285 36.88 -14.69 8.11
C THR A 285 37.75 -14.61 6.86
N GLU A 286 38.14 -13.40 6.48
CA GLU A 286 39.22 -13.17 5.52
C GLU A 286 40.54 -13.48 6.23
N ASP A 287 40.96 -14.75 6.16
CA ASP A 287 42.31 -15.15 6.54
C ASP A 287 43.29 -14.69 5.45
N GLY A 288 44.36 -14.02 5.92
CA GLY A 288 45.32 -13.30 5.12
C GLY A 288 46.18 -14.17 4.21
N GLU A 289 46.38 -13.65 3.00
CA GLU A 289 47.35 -14.10 2.03
C GLU A 289 48.75 -13.62 2.44
N ALA A 290 49.59 -14.54 2.92
CA ALA A 290 51.00 -14.32 3.14
C ALA A 290 51.82 -15.52 2.63
N ALA A 291 52.91 -15.18 1.95
CA ALA A 291 54.08 -15.98 1.57
C ALA A 291 54.07 -16.71 0.21
N GLU A 292 54.54 -16.00 -0.82
CA GLU A 292 55.32 -16.60 -1.90
C GLU A 292 56.77 -16.10 -1.78
N ALA A 293 57.71 -17.00 -1.47
CA ALA A 293 59.15 -16.77 -1.51
C ALA A 293 59.74 -17.62 -2.65
N PRO A 294 60.63 -17.08 -3.50
CA PRO A 294 61.16 -17.78 -4.66
C PRO A 294 62.28 -18.76 -4.27
N LYS A 295 62.26 -19.96 -4.85
CA LYS A 295 63.40 -20.89 -4.83
C LYS A 295 64.49 -20.37 -5.77
N ALA A 296 65.71 -20.30 -5.25
CA ALA A 296 66.93 -20.19 -6.03
C ALA A 296 67.33 -21.60 -6.51
N ASP A 297 67.59 -21.75 -7.81
CA ASP A 297 68.25 -22.92 -8.37
C ASP A 297 69.74 -22.59 -8.59
N GLU A 298 70.55 -23.59 -8.25
CA GLU A 298 71.99 -23.75 -8.47
C GLU A 298 72.25 -24.43 -9.82
#